data_AF-A0A968A7B8-F1
#
_entry.id   AF-A0A968A7B8-F1
#
_cell.length_a   1.000
_cell.length_b   1.000
_cell.length_c   1.000
_cell.angle_alpha   90.00
_cell.angle_beta   90.00
_cell.angle_gamma   90.00
#
_symmetry.space_group_name_H-M   'P 1'
#
loop_
_entity.id
_entity.type
_entity.pdbx_description
1 polymer ?
#
loop_
_entity_poly.entity_id
_entity_poly.type
_entity_poly.pdbx_seq_one_letter_code
_entity_poly.pdbx_strand_id
1 'polypeptide(L)'
;MRGENLTPGLKDTDPQKVGVPPLRVIAEDEASQNAADLFNQWVEKAKQTLADEPKANCVTLRGFATDPELIPYDQAYGLNAACVAAYPMYKGVAKLVGMEIVDF
;
A
#
# COMPACT_ATOMS: atom_id res chain seq x y z
N MET A 1 -1.43 -3.27 2.83
CA MET A 1 -1.06 -3.25 4.26
C MET A 1 -0.95 -4.69 4.72
N ARG A 2 -0.03 -4.97 5.65
CA ARG A 2 0.20 -6.32 6.18
C ARG A 2 0.17 -6.24 7.70
N GLY A 3 -0.58 -7.12 8.35
CA GLY A 3 -0.75 -7.15 9.80
C GLY A 3 -2.18 -7.56 10.16
N GLU A 4 -2.34 -8.05 11.39
CA GLU A 4 -3.65 -8.42 11.93
C GLU A 4 -4.48 -7.18 12.24
N ASN A 5 -5.79 -7.26 11.99
CA ASN A 5 -6.76 -6.20 12.32
C ASN A 5 -6.41 -4.83 11.73
N LEU A 6 -5.91 -4.81 10.49
CA LEU A 6 -5.67 -3.58 9.72
C LEU A 6 -6.63 -3.50 8.54
N THR A 7 -7.53 -2.53 8.56
CA THR A 7 -8.50 -2.27 7.48
C THR A 7 -8.13 -1.02 6.69
N PRO A 8 -8.44 -0.96 5.38
CA PRO A 8 -7.99 0.09 4.48
C PRO A 8 -8.84 1.37 4.48
N GLY A 9 -9.85 1.49 5.35
CA GLY A 9 -10.71 2.67 5.46
C GLY A 9 -9.98 3.88 6.05
N LEU A 10 -8.98 4.39 5.33
CA LEU A 10 -8.10 5.48 5.72
C LEU A 10 -8.07 6.52 4.61
N LYS A 11 -8.17 7.79 5.00
CA LYS A 11 -8.02 8.91 4.07
C LYS A 11 -6.56 9.11 3.67
N ASP A 12 -6.36 9.50 2.42
CA ASP A 12 -5.06 9.94 1.91
C ASP A 12 -4.50 11.13 2.72
N THR A 13 -3.19 11.15 2.87
CA THR A 13 -2.49 12.25 3.56
C THR A 13 -1.96 13.32 2.60
N ASP A 14 -1.95 13.03 1.30
CA ASP A 14 -1.54 13.97 0.27
C ASP A 14 -2.65 15.00 0.02
N PRO A 15 -2.43 16.30 0.29
CA PRO A 15 -3.42 17.34 0.01
C PRO A 15 -3.60 17.62 -1.49
N GLN A 16 -2.80 16.97 -2.36
CA GLN A 16 -2.78 17.14 -3.82
C GLN A 16 -2.56 18.59 -4.26
N LYS A 17 -1.97 19.42 -3.39
CA LYS A 17 -1.73 20.84 -3.62
C LYS A 17 -0.43 21.27 -2.96
N VAL A 18 0.41 21.97 -3.72
CA VAL A 18 1.66 22.55 -3.24
C VAL A 18 1.39 23.67 -2.24
N GLY A 19 2.26 23.79 -1.23
CA GLY A 19 2.16 24.82 -0.18
C GLY A 19 1.16 24.48 0.93
N VAL A 20 0.52 23.31 0.86
CA VAL A 20 -0.35 22.78 1.92
C VAL A 20 0.43 21.69 2.67
N PRO A 21 0.46 21.71 4.02
CA PRO A 21 1.08 20.63 4.79
C PRO A 21 0.41 19.28 4.55
N PRO A 22 1.14 18.15 4.67
CA PRO A 22 0.54 16.81 4.70
C PRO A 22 -0.57 16.70 5.74
N LEU A 23 -1.65 16.02 5.39
CA LEU A 23 -2.76 15.74 6.30
C LEU A 23 -2.40 14.61 7.25
N ARG A 24 -3.08 14.53 8.40
CA ARG A 24 -2.99 13.36 9.28
C ARG A 24 -3.73 12.19 8.66
N VAL A 25 -3.31 10.97 9.00
CA VAL A 25 -4.06 9.77 8.64
C VAL A 25 -5.34 9.75 9.48
N ILE A 26 -6.49 9.70 8.83
CA ILE A 26 -7.81 9.70 9.47
C ILE A 26 -8.55 8.44 9.05
N ALA A 27 -9.06 7.70 10.02
CA ALA A 27 -9.94 6.57 9.78
C ALA A 27 -11.32 7.04 9.28
N GLU A 28 -11.88 6.31 8.32
CA GLU A 28 -13.23 6.53 7.79
C GLU A 28 -14.30 5.77 8.61
N ASP A 29 -13.88 4.76 9.38
CA ASP A 29 -14.73 3.95 10.24
C ASP A 29 -13.98 3.53 11.52
N GLU A 30 -14.72 3.04 12.51
CA GLU A 30 -14.15 2.60 13.81
C GLU A 30 -13.17 1.43 13.65
N ALA A 31 -13.41 0.53 12.69
CA ALA A 31 -12.55 -0.63 12.44
C ALA A 31 -11.13 -0.22 12.00
N SER A 32 -11.02 0.90 11.29
CA SER A 32 -9.77 1.42 10.74
C SER A 32 -8.99 2.31 11.71
N GLN A 33 -9.51 2.56 12.92
CA GLN A 33 -8.86 3.44 13.90
C GLN A 33 -7.48 2.91 14.31
N ASN A 34 -7.34 1.61 14.54
CA ASN A 34 -6.06 0.98 14.86
C ASN A 34 -5.02 1.20 13.74
N ALA A 35 -5.43 1.05 12.49
CA ALA A 35 -4.56 1.31 11.35
C ALA A 35 -4.16 2.80 11.27
N ALA A 36 -5.11 3.72 11.47
CA ALA A 36 -4.83 5.16 11.48
C ALA A 36 -3.80 5.54 12.55
N ASP A 37 -3.93 5.01 13.76
CA ASP A 37 -3.00 5.28 14.86
C ASP A 37 -1.59 4.78 14.57
N LEU A 38 -1.48 3.56 14.02
CA LEU A 38 -0.20 2.98 13.63
C LEU A 38 0.46 3.74 12.49
N PHE A 39 -0.31 4.14 11.46
CA PHE A 39 0.24 4.91 10.35
C PHE A 39 0.62 6.33 10.75
N ASN A 40 -0.11 6.99 11.64
CA ASN A 40 0.30 8.28 12.20
C ASN A 40 1.65 8.16 12.95
N GLN A 41 1.83 7.10 13.76
CA GLN A 41 3.11 6.83 14.42
C GLN A 41 4.24 6.56 13.41
N TRP A 42 3.94 5.81 12.35
CA TRP A 42 4.91 5.50 11.29
C TRP A 42 5.33 6.76 10.52
N VAL A 43 4.39 7.65 10.16
CA VAL A 43 4.67 8.92 9.49
C VAL A 43 5.56 9.82 10.35
N GLU A 44 5.28 9.90 11.66
CA GLU A 44 6.10 10.68 12.58
C GLU A 44 7.54 10.13 12.65
N LYS A 45 7.71 8.81 12.74
CA LYS A 45 9.04 8.18 12.67
C LYS A 45 9.74 8.42 11.33
N ALA A 46 9.01 8.36 10.22
CA ALA A 46 9.57 8.64 8.89
C ALA A 46 10.07 10.08 8.81
N LYS A 47 9.29 11.05 9.29
CA LYS A 47 9.67 12.46 9.36
C LYS A 47 10.91 12.69 10.23
N GLN A 48 11.00 12.02 11.39
CA GLN A 48 12.18 12.08 12.24
C GLN A 48 13.42 11.48 11.56
N THR A 49 13.25 10.36 10.87
CA THR A 49 14.34 9.67 10.14
C THR A 49 14.86 10.53 8.99
N LEU A 50 13.99 11.30 8.34
CA LEU A 50 14.33 12.14 7.20
C LEU A 50 14.61 13.60 7.60
N ALA A 51 14.71 13.92 8.89
CA ALA A 51 14.74 15.30 9.38
C ALA A 51 15.95 16.11 8.88
N ASP A 52 17.09 15.44 8.67
CA ASP A 52 18.34 16.07 8.22
C ASP A 52 18.41 16.24 6.69
N GLU A 53 17.43 15.71 5.95
CA GLU A 53 17.39 15.87 4.50
C GLU A 53 16.90 17.28 4.12
N PRO A 54 17.65 18.04 3.30
CA PRO A 54 17.27 19.41 2.95
C PRO A 54 16.05 19.48 2.03
N LYS A 55 15.69 18.36 1.37
CA LYS A 55 14.53 18.19 0.49
C LYS A 55 13.97 16.78 0.70
N ALA A 56 12.70 16.58 0.38
CA ALA A 56 12.03 15.27 0.53
C ALA A 56 12.16 14.69 1.95
N ASN A 57 12.00 15.55 2.97
CA ASN A 57 12.15 15.23 4.38
C ASN A 57 10.86 14.73 5.07
N CYS A 58 9.87 14.35 4.27
CA CYS A 58 8.58 13.86 4.73
C CYS A 58 7.95 13.03 3.62
N VAL A 59 6.93 12.26 3.98
CA VAL A 59 6.19 11.38 3.08
C VAL A 59 4.70 11.75 3.09
N THR A 60 4.08 11.66 1.92
CA THR A 60 2.63 11.61 1.78
C THR A 60 2.23 10.20 1.33
N LEU A 61 1.22 9.66 1.97
CA LEU A 61 0.62 8.35 1.76
C LEU A 61 -0.71 8.49 1.02
N ARG A 62 -0.92 7.59 0.06
CA ARG A 62 -2.15 7.46 -0.72
C ARG A 62 -2.49 6.00 -0.99
N GLY A 63 -3.78 5.72 -1.21
CA GLY A 63 -4.25 4.42 -1.71
C GLY A 63 -4.04 3.29 -0.70
N PHE A 64 -4.48 3.50 0.54
CA PHE A 64 -4.49 2.44 1.55
C PHE A 64 -5.33 1.26 1.07
N ALA A 65 -4.73 0.06 1.09
CA ALA A 65 -5.36 -1.18 0.64
C ALA A 65 -4.78 -2.36 1.43
N THR A 66 -5.54 -3.44 1.57
CA THR A 66 -5.04 -4.73 2.10
C THR A 66 -4.93 -5.74 0.97
N ASP A 67 -4.44 -6.95 1.27
CA ASP A 67 -4.66 -8.06 0.35
C ASP A 67 -6.17 -8.30 0.20
N PRO A 68 -6.73 -8.29 -1.03
CA PRO A 68 -8.15 -8.53 -1.25
C PRO A 68 -8.52 -10.02 -1.28
N GLU A 69 -7.57 -10.94 -1.03
CA GLU A 69 -7.80 -12.39 -0.96
C GLU A 69 -8.43 -12.94 -2.26
N LEU A 70 -7.86 -12.56 -3.41
CA LEU A 70 -8.34 -13.04 -4.70
C LEU A 70 -8.21 -14.56 -4.82
N ILE A 71 -9.15 -15.18 -5.54
CA ILE A 71 -9.09 -16.60 -5.87
C ILE A 71 -7.82 -16.85 -6.70
N PRO A 72 -6.97 -17.82 -6.33
CA PRO A 72 -5.82 -18.22 -7.12
C PRO A 72 -6.20 -18.66 -8.55
N TYR A 73 -5.31 -18.40 -9.51
CA TYR A 73 -5.57 -18.63 -10.94
C TYR A 73 -5.88 -20.10 -11.25
N ASP A 74 -5.14 -21.02 -10.62
CA ASP A 74 -5.33 -22.46 -10.75
C ASP A 74 -6.69 -22.94 -10.23
N GLN A 75 -7.18 -22.35 -9.13
CA GLN A 75 -8.51 -22.64 -8.58
C GLN A 75 -9.63 -22.05 -9.45
N ALA A 76 -9.42 -20.84 -9.96
CA ALA A 76 -10.42 -20.16 -10.79
C ALA A 76 -10.60 -20.82 -12.16
N TYR A 77 -9.50 -21.32 -12.76
CA TYR A 77 -9.50 -21.78 -14.15
C TYR A 77 -9.08 -23.24 -14.35
N GLY A 78 -8.56 -23.92 -13.34
CA GLY A 78 -8.06 -25.30 -13.46
C GLY A 78 -6.77 -25.42 -14.28
N LEU A 79 -6.01 -24.33 -14.41
CA LEU A 79 -4.82 -24.24 -15.27
C LEU A 79 -3.62 -23.70 -14.50
N ASN A 80 -2.43 -24.21 -14.83
CA ASN A 80 -1.17 -23.61 -14.42
C ASN A 80 -0.80 -22.50 -15.41
N ALA A 81 -0.52 -21.30 -14.92
CA ALA A 81 -0.20 -20.16 -15.77
C ALA A 81 1.09 -19.46 -15.37
N ALA A 82 1.74 -18.88 -16.38
CA ALA A 82 2.96 -18.09 -16.24
C ALA A 82 2.76 -16.66 -16.79
N CYS A 83 3.45 -15.70 -16.20
CA CYS A 83 3.50 -14.31 -16.61
C CYS A 83 4.88 -13.97 -17.17
N VAL A 84 4.92 -13.65 -18.46
CA VAL A 84 6.11 -13.14 -19.15
C VAL A 84 5.87 -11.65 -19.45
N ALA A 85 6.39 -10.78 -18.59
CA ALA A 85 6.20 -9.35 -18.73
C ALA A 85 7.47 -8.59 -18.36
N ALA A 86 7.75 -7.48 -19.06
CA ALA A 86 8.82 -6.57 -18.63
C ALA A 86 8.35 -5.66 -17.47
N TYR A 87 7.06 -5.28 -17.48
CA TYR A 87 6.55 -4.27 -16.55
C TYR A 87 6.31 -4.85 -15.14
N PRO A 88 6.94 -4.31 -14.07
CA PRO A 88 6.86 -4.88 -12.72
C PRO A 88 5.44 -4.94 -12.15
N MET A 89 4.56 -4.01 -12.52
CA MET A 89 3.18 -3.99 -12.01
C MET A 89 2.39 -5.21 -12.48
N TYR A 90 2.56 -5.64 -13.74
CA TYR A 90 1.93 -6.86 -14.24
C TYR A 90 2.45 -8.12 -13.55
N LYS A 91 3.76 -8.18 -13.28
CA LYS A 91 4.35 -9.25 -12.45
C LYS A 91 3.75 -9.27 -11.05
N GLY A 92 3.53 -8.10 -10.45
CA GLY A 92 2.90 -7.97 -9.13
C GLY A 92 1.48 -8.53 -9.09
N VAL A 93 0.64 -8.15 -10.06
CA VAL A 93 -0.73 -8.66 -10.17
C VAL A 93 -0.76 -10.17 -10.47
N ALA A 94 0.09 -10.65 -11.37
CA ALA A 94 0.20 -12.08 -11.69
C ALA A 94 0.61 -12.90 -10.47
N LYS A 95 1.59 -12.41 -9.69
CA LYS A 95 2.01 -13.04 -8.45
C LYS A 95 0.90 -13.06 -7.39
N LEU A 96 0.06 -12.01 -7.33
CA LEU A 96 -1.06 -11.94 -6.38
C LEU A 96 -2.07 -13.07 -6.60
N VAL A 97 -2.29 -13.48 -7.85
CA VAL A 97 -3.17 -14.60 -8.21
C VAL A 97 -2.44 -15.94 -8.37
N GLY A 98 -1.18 -16.03 -7.93
CA GLY A 98 -0.43 -17.29 -7.89
C GLY A 98 0.17 -17.78 -9.22
N MET A 99 0.30 -16.91 -10.23
CA MET A 99 0.99 -17.27 -11.48
C MET A 99 2.52 -17.31 -11.29
N GLU A 100 3.19 -18.17 -12.07
CA GLU A 100 4.65 -18.22 -12.13
C GLU A 100 5.21 -17.02 -12.90
N ILE A 101 6.21 -16.33 -12.36
CA ILE A 101 6.85 -15.21 -13.05
C ILE A 101 8.07 -15.74 -13.82
N VAL A 102 8.12 -15.46 -15.12
CA VAL A 102 9.27 -15.80 -15.96
C VAL A 102 10.07 -14.54 -16.26
N ASP A 103 11.31 -14.52 -15.78
CA ASP A 103 12.25 -13.42 -16.00
C ASP A 103 13.02 -13.61 -17.32
N PHE A 104 13.29 -12.50 -18.00
CA PHE A 104 14.03 -12.42 -19.27
C PHE A 104 14.76 -11.08 -19.37
#